data_AF-A0A1V4QSP1-F1
#
_entry.id   AF-A0A1V4QSP1-F1
#
_cell.length_a   1.000
_cell.length_b   1.000
_cell.length_c   1.000
_cell.angle_alpha   90.00
_cell.angle_beta   90.00
_cell.angle_gamma   90.00
#
_symmetry.space_group_name_H-M   'P 1'
#
loop_
_entity.id
_entity.type
_entity.pdbx_description
1 polymer ?
#
loop_
_entity_poly.entity_id
_entity_poly.type
_entity_poly.pdbx_seq_one_letter_code
_entity_poly.pdbx_strand_id
1 'polypeptide(L)'
;MKKINFWLNVIIYVLLTCLLLTGLFLRYTMPPGSGEKGLEFLGLGRHDWGAVHFWIAVALLVGVAFHLYLHWAWIRVTTPRYWGLAWRAVLLVFLLLVVLALLLPFFIQPVKNAQRAEEHKSEVGILIEQGDMLSGNPRSSAGL
;
A
#
# COMPACT_ATOMS: atom_id res chain seq x y z
N MET A 1 -1.90 -39.02 7.16
CA MET A 1 -1.44 -37.69 6.69
C MET A 1 -2.53 -36.60 6.65
N LYS A 2 -3.73 -36.79 7.23
CA LYS A 2 -4.78 -35.73 7.26
C LYS A 2 -4.50 -34.61 8.29
N LYS A 3 -3.80 -34.96 9.38
CA LYS A 3 -3.48 -34.02 10.48
C LYS A 3 -2.57 -32.86 10.03
N ILE A 4 -1.55 -33.14 9.22
CA ILE A 4 -0.61 -32.12 8.71
C ILE A 4 -1.36 -31.10 7.83
N ASN A 5 -2.24 -31.57 6.94
CA ASN A 5 -3.03 -30.70 6.08
C ASN A 5 -3.99 -29.82 6.89
N PHE A 6 -4.62 -30.38 7.92
CA PHE A 6 -5.50 -29.62 8.82
C PHE A 6 -4.73 -28.49 9.54
N TRP A 7 -3.59 -28.82 10.16
CA TRP A 7 -2.77 -27.81 10.84
C TRP A 7 -2.22 -26.75 9.89
N LEU A 8 -1.79 -27.14 8.69
CA LEU A 8 -1.31 -26.19 7.69
C LEU A 8 -2.43 -25.22 7.28
N ASN A 9 -3.66 -25.70 7.10
CA ASN A 9 -4.81 -24.85 6.79
C ASN A 9 -5.11 -23.87 7.93
N VAL A 10 -5.05 -24.33 9.18
CA VAL A 10 -5.23 -23.46 10.36
C VAL A 10 -4.13 -22.40 10.42
N ILE A 11 -2.88 -22.77 10.21
CA ILE A 11 -1.74 -21.83 10.21
C ILE A 11 -1.92 -20.77 9.12
N ILE A 12 -2.26 -21.17 7.90
CA ILE A 12 -2.49 -20.23 6.80
C ILE A 12 -3.66 -19.29 7.11
N TYR A 13 -4.75 -19.80 7.68
CA TYR A 13 -5.90 -18.99 8.06
C TYR A 13 -5.55 -17.95 9.13
N VAL A 14 -4.77 -18.35 10.15
CA VAL A 14 -4.27 -17.44 11.19
C VAL A 14 -3.33 -16.39 10.58
N LEU A 15 -2.36 -16.80 9.75
CA LEU A 15 -1.45 -15.88 9.07
C LEU A 15 -2.20 -14.87 8.19
N LEU A 16 -3.22 -15.32 7.45
CA LEU A 16 -4.06 -14.44 6.64
C LEU A 16 -4.83 -13.44 7.50
N THR A 17 -5.40 -13.89 8.62
CA THR A 17 -6.13 -13.02 9.55
C THR A 17 -5.19 -11.99 10.17
N CYS A 18 -4.01 -12.41 10.63
CA CYS A 18 -2.98 -11.49 11.14
C CYS A 18 -2.53 -10.50 10.06
N LEU A 19 -2.37 -10.92 8.81
CA LEU A 19 -2.01 -10.02 7.70
C LEU A 19 -3.09 -8.96 7.46
N LEU A 20 -4.37 -9.36 7.45
CA LEU A 20 -5.49 -8.43 7.31
C LEU A 20 -5.55 -7.46 8.49
N LEU A 21 -5.45 -7.96 9.73
CA LEU A 21 -5.49 -7.13 10.93
C LEU A 21 -4.33 -6.14 10.97
N THR A 22 -3.10 -6.58 10.66
CA THR A 22 -1.93 -5.68 10.64
C THR A 22 -1.99 -4.66 9.50
N GLY A 23 -2.50 -5.03 8.32
CA GLY A 23 -2.72 -4.09 7.22
C GLY A 23 -3.81 -3.05 7.54
N LEU A 24 -4.90 -3.49 8.17
CA LEU A 24 -5.98 -2.61 8.63
C LEU A 24 -5.48 -1.69 9.75
N PHE A 25 -4.73 -2.24 10.70
CA PHE A 25 -4.09 -1.51 11.79
C PHE A 25 -3.19 -0.41 11.24
N LEU A 26 -2.23 -0.74 10.37
CA LEU A 26 -1.35 0.25 9.72
C LEU A 26 -2.11 1.38 9.01
N ARG A 27 -3.28 1.07 8.42
CA ARG A 27 -4.10 2.06 7.72
C ARG A 27 -4.89 2.97 8.66
N TYR A 28 -5.42 2.46 9.77
CA TYR A 28 -6.26 3.25 10.68
C TYR A 28 -5.49 3.90 11.82
N THR A 29 -4.38 3.33 12.30
CA THR A 29 -3.62 3.92 13.41
C THR A 29 -2.62 4.97 12.97
N MET A 30 -2.17 4.97 11.71
CA MET A 30 -1.19 5.94 11.19
C MET A 30 -1.53 6.42 9.76
N PRO A 31 -2.47 7.37 9.60
CA PRO A 31 -2.75 8.01 8.31
C PRO A 31 -1.48 8.68 7.75
N PRO A 32 -1.19 8.55 6.44
CA PRO A 32 -0.02 9.17 5.82
C PRO A 32 -0.14 10.71 5.86
N GLY A 33 0.71 11.37 6.65
CA GLY A 33 0.73 12.84 6.76
C GLY A 33 1.08 13.39 8.15
N SER A 34 1.04 12.57 9.21
CA SER A 34 1.55 12.98 10.52
C SER A 34 3.07 12.89 10.52
N GLY A 35 3.73 14.03 10.33
CA GLY A 35 5.20 14.13 10.27
C GLY A 35 5.87 13.53 11.51
N GLU A 36 6.96 12.80 11.27
CA GLU A 36 8.13 12.41 12.08
C GLU A 36 8.09 12.34 13.63
N LYS A 37 6.99 12.62 14.33
CA LYS A 37 6.91 12.70 15.78
C LYS A 37 5.57 12.15 16.27
N GLY A 38 5.59 10.90 16.73
CA GLY A 38 4.85 10.57 17.95
C GLY A 38 3.49 9.90 17.81
N LEU A 39 3.35 8.88 16.98
CA LEU A 39 2.39 7.80 17.26
C LEU A 39 3.14 6.47 17.33
N GLU A 40 4.08 6.39 18.28
CA GLU A 40 4.68 5.13 18.70
C GLU A 40 3.62 4.33 19.48
N PHE A 41 2.96 3.40 18.80
CA PHE A 41 2.09 2.46 19.48
C PHE A 41 2.96 1.30 19.98
N LEU A 42 3.04 1.11 21.30
CA LEU A 42 3.91 0.12 21.98
C LEU A 42 5.43 0.37 21.81
N GLY A 43 5.88 1.61 21.57
CA GLY A 43 7.30 1.93 21.40
C GLY A 43 7.92 1.43 20.08
N LEU A 44 7.08 0.99 19.15
CA LEU A 44 7.46 0.56 17.81
C LEU A 44 6.93 1.57 16.80
N GLY A 45 7.82 2.06 15.94
CA GLY A 45 7.46 3.01 14.90
C GLY A 45 6.66 2.38 13.76
N ARG A 46 6.15 3.20 12.85
CA ARG A 46 5.50 2.74 11.61
C ARG A 46 6.35 1.75 10.82
N HIS A 47 7.67 1.96 10.83
CA HIS A 47 8.62 1.13 10.11
C HIS A 47 8.65 -0.30 10.67
N ASP A 48 8.65 -0.44 12.00
CA ASP A 48 8.72 -1.75 12.65
C ASP A 48 7.43 -2.55 12.46
N TRP A 49 6.27 -1.90 12.60
CA TRP A 49 4.98 -2.51 12.28
C TRP A 49 4.87 -2.89 10.80
N GLY A 50 5.46 -2.09 9.91
CA GLY A 50 5.62 -2.43 8.50
C GLY A 50 6.48 -3.67 8.28
N ALA A 51 7.59 -3.82 9.02
CA ALA A 51 8.44 -5.00 8.98
C ALA A 51 7.69 -6.25 9.48
N VAL A 52 6.93 -6.16 10.58
CA VAL A 52 6.09 -7.25 11.08
C VAL A 52 5.07 -7.67 10.03
N HIS A 53 4.36 -6.71 9.44
CA HIS A 53 3.40 -6.99 8.36
C HIS A 53 4.06 -7.68 7.17
N PHE A 54 5.25 -7.22 6.77
CA PHE A 54 6.03 -7.83 5.68
C PHE A 54 6.41 -9.28 5.99
N TRP A 55 6.94 -9.57 7.18
CA TRP A 55 7.31 -10.94 7.55
C TRP A 55 6.10 -11.88 7.65
N ILE A 56 4.95 -11.40 8.11
CA ILE A 56 3.69 -12.17 8.08
C ILE A 56 3.29 -12.48 6.64
N ALA A 57 3.44 -11.51 5.72
CA ALA A 57 3.14 -11.71 4.30
C ALA A 57 4.06 -12.77 3.67
N VAL A 58 5.35 -12.74 3.98
CA VAL A 58 6.34 -13.73 3.52
C VAL A 58 6.00 -15.12 4.07
N ALA A 59 5.69 -15.22 5.37
CA ALA A 59 5.29 -16.49 5.99
C ALA A 59 4.01 -17.06 5.36
N LEU A 60 3.02 -16.20 5.09
CA LEU A 60 1.79 -16.59 4.40
C LEU A 60 2.09 -17.10 2.98
N LEU A 61 2.96 -16.42 2.24
CA LEU A 61 3.34 -16.82 0.88
C LEU A 61 3.99 -18.22 0.86
N VAL A 62 4.94 -18.47 1.77
CA VAL A 62 5.58 -19.78 1.92
C VAL A 62 4.56 -20.84 2.35
N GLY A 63 3.68 -20.52 3.29
CA GLY A 63 2.61 -21.41 3.74
C GLY A 63 1.68 -21.82 2.60
N VAL A 64 1.22 -20.86 1.79
CA VAL A 64 0.38 -21.10 0.62
C VAL A 64 1.11 -21.95 -0.43
N ALA A 65 2.38 -21.68 -0.70
CA ALA A 65 3.19 -22.49 -1.62
C ALA A 65 3.28 -23.95 -1.15
N PHE A 66 3.51 -24.17 0.15
CA PHE A 66 3.56 -25.51 0.73
C PHE A 66 2.19 -26.20 0.71
N HIS A 67 1.11 -25.46 0.96
CA HIS A 67 -0.25 -25.97 0.84
C HIS A 67 -0.54 -26.42 -0.59
N LEU A 68 -0.17 -25.63 -1.60
CA LEU A 68 -0.36 -25.98 -3.00
C LEU A 68 0.45 -27.23 -3.39
N TYR A 69 1.68 -27.36 -2.87
CA TYR A 69 2.50 -28.55 -3.06
C TYR A 69 1.85 -29.81 -2.46
N LEU A 70 1.34 -29.75 -1.22
CA LEU A 70 0.65 -30.88 -0.59
C LEU A 70 -0.66 -31.23 -1.30
N HIS A 71 -1.37 -30.25 -1.82
CA HIS A 71 -2.62 -30.44 -2.55
C HIS A 71 -2.43 -30.71 -4.05
N TRP A 72 -1.20 -30.76 -4.54
CA TRP A 72 -0.87 -30.89 -5.97
C TRP A 72 -1.50 -32.11 -6.64
N ALA A 73 -1.58 -33.25 -5.94
CA ALA A 73 -2.24 -34.45 -6.44
C ALA A 73 -3.76 -34.25 -6.63
N TRP A 74 -4.42 -33.57 -5.69
CA TRP A 74 -5.85 -33.21 -5.81
C TRP A 74 -6.06 -32.20 -6.93
N ILE A 75 -5.16 -31.22 -7.07
CA ILE A 75 -5.20 -30.24 -8.15
C ILE A 75 -5.13 -30.98 -9.49
N ARG A 76 -4.17 -31.87 -9.72
CA ARG A 76 -4.05 -32.61 -11.01
C ARG A 76 -5.30 -33.41 -11.38
N VAL A 77 -6.03 -33.94 -10.41
CA VAL A 77 -7.24 -34.74 -10.65
C VAL A 77 -8.49 -33.87 -10.81
N THR A 78 -8.60 -32.76 -10.07
CA THR A 78 -9.76 -31.86 -10.09
C THR A 78 -9.69 -30.85 -11.25
N THR A 79 -8.48 -30.38 -11.57
CA THR A 79 -8.23 -29.32 -12.56
C THR A 79 -8.78 -29.60 -13.96
N PRO A 80 -8.65 -30.81 -14.53
CA PRO A 80 -9.20 -31.12 -15.86
C PRO A 80 -10.72 -30.95 -15.94
N ARG A 81 -11.43 -31.04 -14.80
CA ARG A 81 -12.89 -30.93 -14.74
C ARG A 81 -13.39 -29.49 -14.85
N TYR A 82 -12.56 -28.50 -14.52
CA TYR A 82 -12.93 -27.07 -14.51
C TYR A 82 -12.23 -26.25 -15.59
N TRP A 83 -11.35 -26.86 -16.39
CA TRP A 83 -10.55 -26.20 -17.43
C TRP A 83 -11.33 -25.87 -18.72
N GLY A 84 -12.57 -25.38 -18.57
CA GLY A 84 -13.36 -24.86 -19.67
C GLY A 84 -12.91 -23.46 -20.11
N LEU A 85 -13.35 -23.04 -21.30
CA LEU A 85 -13.08 -21.71 -21.87
C LEU A 85 -13.47 -20.56 -20.91
N ALA A 86 -14.49 -20.76 -20.08
CA ALA A 86 -14.97 -19.80 -19.08
C ALA A 86 -13.91 -19.48 -18.00
N TRP A 87 -13.16 -20.47 -17.51
CA TRP A 87 -12.17 -20.24 -16.45
C TRP A 87 -10.95 -19.49 -16.99
N ARG A 88 -10.58 -19.75 -18.25
CA ARG A 88 -9.56 -18.97 -18.97
C ARG A 88 -9.97 -17.50 -19.10
N ALA A 89 -11.23 -17.23 -19.45
CA ALA A 89 -11.74 -15.88 -19.52
C ALA A 89 -11.73 -15.18 -18.14
N VAL A 90 -12.12 -15.88 -17.07
CA VAL A 90 -12.06 -15.33 -15.70
C VAL A 90 -10.63 -14.96 -15.29
N LEU A 91 -9.65 -15.82 -15.57
CA LEU A 91 -8.24 -15.54 -15.27
C LEU A 91 -7.71 -14.33 -16.07
N LEU A 92 -8.09 -14.22 -17.35
CA LEU A 92 -7.70 -13.08 -18.18
C LEU A 92 -8.35 -11.77 -17.72
N VAL A 93 -9.63 -11.80 -17.36
CA VAL A 93 -10.32 -10.63 -16.79
C VAL A 93 -9.70 -10.22 -15.47
N PHE A 94 -9.42 -11.18 -14.58
CA PHE A 94 -8.75 -10.91 -13.31
C PHE A 94 -7.36 -10.30 -13.50
N LEU A 95 -6.56 -10.86 -14.41
CA LEU A 95 -5.25 -10.32 -14.78
C LEU A 95 -5.36 -8.89 -15.32
N LEU A 96 -6.34 -8.63 -16.19
CA LEU A 96 -6.59 -7.32 -16.77
C LEU A 96 -6.99 -6.29 -15.70
N LEU A 97 -7.82 -6.69 -14.74
CA LEU A 97 -8.19 -5.86 -13.60
C LEU A 97 -6.99 -5.54 -12.69
N VAL A 98 -6.11 -6.52 -12.45
CA VAL A 98 -4.87 -6.29 -11.68
C VAL A 98 -3.95 -5.31 -12.42
N VAL A 99 -3.73 -5.51 -13.72
CA VAL A 99 -2.92 -4.59 -14.54
C VAL A 99 -3.52 -3.19 -14.54
N LEU A 100 -4.84 -3.07 -14.71
CA LEU A 100 -5.54 -1.78 -14.63
C LEU A 100 -5.34 -1.12 -13.27
N ALA A 101 -5.52 -1.87 -12.17
CA ALA A 101 -5.33 -1.35 -10.82
C ALA A 101 -3.88 -0.89 -10.54
N LEU A 102 -2.87 -1.57 -11.11
CA LEU A 102 -1.47 -1.13 -11.06
C LEU A 102 -1.20 0.12 -11.92
N LEU A 103 -1.96 0.34 -13.00
CA LEU A 103 -1.81 1.49 -13.89
C LEU A 103 -2.56 2.74 -13.39
N LEU A 104 -3.67 2.59 -12.66
CA LEU A 104 -4.40 3.72 -12.05
C LEU A 104 -3.54 4.73 -11.27
N PRO A 105 -2.60 4.32 -10.39
CA PRO A 105 -1.74 5.26 -9.66
C PRO A 105 -0.71 5.99 -10.54
N PHE A 106 -0.49 5.57 -11.79
CA PHE A 106 0.37 6.28 -12.74
C PHE A 106 -0.35 7.49 -13.36
N PHE A 107 -1.67 7.43 -13.53
CA PHE A 107 -2.45 8.49 -14.15
C PHE A 107 -3.00 9.52 -13.15
N ILE A 108 -3.09 9.18 -11.86
CA ILE A 108 -3.62 10.08 -10.82
C ILE A 108 -2.52 10.40 -9.79
N GLN A 109 -1.63 11.35 -10.11
CA GLN A 109 -0.75 12.00 -9.13
C GLN A 109 -0.89 13.55 -9.02
N PRO A 110 -2.07 14.19 -9.20
CA PRO A 110 -2.08 15.66 -9.27
C PRO A 110 -1.92 16.39 -7.91
N VAL A 111 -1.94 15.73 -6.76
CA VAL A 111 -2.14 16.47 -5.49
C VAL A 111 -0.84 16.93 -4.81
N LYS A 112 0.27 16.19 -4.91
CA LYS A 112 1.51 16.56 -4.18
C LYS A 112 2.29 17.71 -4.83
N ASN A 113 2.22 17.80 -6.16
CA ASN A 113 2.99 18.80 -6.92
C ASN A 113 2.32 20.17 -6.93
N ALA A 114 0.98 20.21 -6.88
CA ALA A 114 0.23 21.46 -6.86
C ALA A 114 0.33 22.20 -5.52
N GLN A 115 0.24 21.49 -4.39
CA GLN A 115 0.32 22.13 -3.06
C GLN A 115 1.71 22.70 -2.76
N ARG A 116 2.79 21.99 -3.15
CA ARG A 116 4.17 22.45 -2.96
C ARG A 116 4.50 23.68 -3.81
N ALA A 117 3.87 23.84 -4.98
CA ALA A 117 4.04 24.99 -5.84
C ALA A 117 3.37 26.25 -5.27
N GLU A 118 2.20 26.10 -4.64
CA GLU A 118 1.48 27.20 -3.97
C GLU A 118 2.18 27.63 -2.67
N GLU A 119 2.68 26.68 -1.87
CA GLU A 119 3.45 26.97 -0.66
C GLU A 119 4.74 27.73 -0.98
N HIS A 120 5.47 27.32 -2.01
CA HIS A 120 6.69 28.01 -2.45
C HIS A 120 6.41 29.44 -2.94
N LYS A 121 5.30 29.67 -3.66
CA LYS A 121 4.89 31.03 -4.07
C LYS A 121 4.57 31.90 -2.86
N SER A 122 3.92 31.35 -1.84
CA SER A 122 3.62 32.09 -0.61
C SER A 122 4.89 32.47 0.14
N GLU A 123 5.85 31.56 0.30
CA GLU A 123 7.14 31.88 0.95
C GLU A 123 7.91 32.96 0.18
N VAL A 124 8.01 32.83 -1.15
CA VAL A 124 8.73 33.80 -1.99
C VAL A 124 8.04 35.18 -1.97
N GLY A 125 6.70 35.23 -1.98
CA GLY A 125 5.95 36.47 -1.87
C GLY A 125 6.22 37.22 -0.56
N ILE A 126 6.24 36.50 0.57
CA ILE A 126 6.52 37.08 1.89
C ILE A 126 7.96 37.62 1.96
N LEU A 127 8.94 36.91 1.40
CA LEU A 127 10.33 37.35 1.39
C LEU A 127 10.57 38.58 0.51
N ILE A 128 9.87 38.68 -0.62
CA ILE A 128 9.94 39.86 -1.50
C ILE A 128 9.31 41.07 -0.81
N GLU A 129 8.13 40.91 -0.19
CA GLU A 129 7.47 41.98 0.55
C GLU A 129 8.33 42.46 1.72
N GLN A 130 8.91 41.54 2.48
CA GLN A 130 9.80 41.85 3.60
C GLN A 130 11.11 42.51 3.12
N GLY A 131 11.64 42.10 1.98
CA GLY A 131 12.82 42.73 1.35
C GLY A 131 12.56 44.15 0.87
N ASP A 132 11.42 44.41 0.22
CA ASP A 132 11.04 45.75 -0.24
C ASP A 132 10.76 46.71 0.92
N MET A 133 10.15 46.22 2.01
CA MET A 133 9.92 46.99 3.25
C MET A 133 11.25 47.43 3.89
N LEU A 134 12.26 46.55 3.92
CA LEU A 134 13.58 46.86 4.47
C LEU A 134 14.43 47.72 3.52
N SER A 135 14.20 47.61 2.22
CA SER A 135 14.93 48.35 1.18
C SER A 135 14.35 49.75 0.91
N GLY A 136 13.15 50.08 1.40
CA GLY A 136 12.47 51.35 1.13
C GLY A 136 12.17 51.57 -0.37
N ASN A 137 11.99 50.50 -1.13
CA ASN A 137 11.86 50.53 -2.58
C ASN A 137 10.39 50.75 -3.01
N PRO A 138 10.03 51.90 -3.63
CA PRO A 138 8.63 52.24 -3.93
C PRO A 138 8.02 51.52 -5.15
N ARG A 139 8.69 50.51 -5.73
CA ARG A 139 8.27 49.91 -7.02
C ARG A 139 7.15 48.87 -6.92
N SER A 140 6.87 48.29 -5.76
CA SER A 140 5.92 47.17 -5.62
C SER A 140 4.44 47.59 -5.56
N SER A 141 4.13 48.83 -5.18
CA SER A 141 2.75 49.31 -5.00
C SER A 141 2.00 49.71 -6.29
N ALA A 142 2.62 49.56 -7.47
CA ALA A 142 2.10 50.09 -8.73
C ALA A 142 1.61 49.04 -9.76
N GLY A 143 1.55 47.75 -9.40
CA GLY A 143 1.17 46.69 -10.33
C GLY A 143 0.21 45.66 -9.73
N LEU A 144 -1.07 46.02 -9.69
CA LEU A 144 -2.20 45.08 -9.63
C LEU A 144 -2.77 44.90 -11.04
#